data_AF-A0A4V3UTG9-F1
#
_entry.id   AF-A0A4V3UTG9-F1
#
_cell.length_a   1.000
_cell.length_b   1.000
_cell.length_c   1.000
_cell.angle_alpha   90.00
_cell.angle_beta   90.00
_cell.angle_gamma   90.00
#
_symmetry.space_group_name_H-M   'P 1'
#
loop_
_entity.id
_entity.type
_entity.pdbx_description
1 polymer ?
#
loop_
_entity_poly.entity_id
_entity_poly.type
_entity_poly.pdbx_seq_one_letter_code
_entity_poly.pdbx_strand_id
1 'polypeptide(L)' 'MRVLALSGSLRAASIHSALLRAAVRLAPAGMELRPWSGIGDPTLFNPDHEPHEPERVAALHAEVAVADALLALQSA' A
#
# COMPACT_ATOMS: atom_id res chain seq x y z
N MET A 1 13.51 6.56 -7.87
CA MET A 1 12.33 5.78 -8.27
C MET A 1 11.57 5.35 -7.03
N ARG A 2 10.33 5.78 -6.87
CA ARG A 2 9.47 5.51 -5.73
C ARG A 2 8.49 4.38 -6.06
N VAL A 3 8.54 3.30 -5.29
CA VAL A 3 7.65 2.15 -5.44
C VAL A 3 6.76 2.05 -4.22
N LEU A 4 5.46 2.25 -4.39
CA LEU A 4 4.48 2.05 -3.33
C LEU A 4 4.18 0.54 -3.22
N ALA A 5 4.29 -0.02 -2.03
CA ALA A 5 4.17 -1.45 -1.80
C ALA A 5 2.98 -1.78 -0.87
N LEU A 6 2.13 -2.70 -1.33
CA LEU A 6 0.87 -3.06 -0.71
C LEU A 6 0.89 -4.53 -0.28
N SER A 7 0.63 -4.78 1.01
CA SER A 7 0.45 -6.14 1.53
C SER A 7 -1.03 -6.52 1.48
N GLY A 8 -1.38 -7.54 0.71
CA GLY A 8 -2.75 -8.09 0.64
C GLY A 8 -3.14 -8.93 1.85
N SER A 9 -2.49 -8.75 3.00
CA SER A 9 -2.84 -9.43 4.24
C SER A 9 -2.65 -8.50 5.43
N LEU A 10 -3.70 -8.39 6.24
CA LEU A 10 -3.76 -7.57 7.45
C LEU A 10 -3.34 -8.33 8.72
N ARG A 11 -3.06 -9.63 8.61
CA ARG A 11 -2.70 -10.45 9.77
C ARG A 11 -1.33 -10.02 10.31
N ALA A 12 -1.20 -9.97 11.63
CA ALA A 12 0.05 -9.59 12.29
C ALA A 12 1.27 -10.44 11.85
N ALA A 13 1.07 -11.74 11.62
CA ALA A 13 2.09 -12.68 11.15
C ALA A 13 2.03 -12.91 9.61
N SER A 14 1.75 -11.88 8.83
CA SER A 14 1.70 -11.96 7.35
C SER A 14 3.10 -12.18 6.74
N ILE A 15 3.26 -13.26 5.96
CA ILE A 15 4.47 -13.50 5.17
C ILE A 15 4.67 -12.43 4.09
N HIS A 16 3.60 -11.84 3.56
CA HIS A 16 3.70 -10.75 2.58
C HIS A 16 4.25 -9.49 3.23
N SER A 17 3.80 -9.16 4.44
CA SER A 17 4.37 -8.04 5.20
C SER A 17 5.84 -8.30 5.56
N ALA A 18 6.21 -9.54 5.88
CA ALA A 18 7.61 -9.91 6.10
C ALA A 18 8.47 -9.77 4.84
N LEU A 19 7.95 -10.20 3.68
CA LEU A 19 8.60 -10.06 2.38
C LEU A 19 8.81 -8.59 2.02
N LEU A 20 7.79 -7.73 2.18
CA LEU A 20 7.93 -6.30 1.92
C LEU A 20 9.00 -5.66 2.80
N ARG A 21 9.04 -5.98 4.10
CA ARG A 21 10.11 -5.50 4.99
C ARG A 21 11.50 -5.96 4.53
N ALA A 22 11.63 -7.17 4.00
CA ALA A 22 12.89 -7.65 3.43
C ALA A 22 13.24 -6.92 2.14
N ALA A 23 12.27 -6.70 1.24
CA ALA A 23 12.45 -5.98 -0.01
C ALA A 23 12.93 -4.54 0.23
N VAL A 24 12.39 -3.84 1.24
CA VAL A 24 12.87 -2.51 1.63
C VAL A 24 14.36 -2.52 1.98
N ARG A 25 14.84 -3.53 2.72
CA ARG A 25 16.26 -3.64 3.09
C ARG A 25 17.18 -3.98 1.92
N LEU A 26 16.63 -4.60 0.88
CA LEU A 26 17.36 -5.03 -0.32
C LEU A 26 17.18 -4.08 -1.51
N ALA A 27 16.48 -2.95 -1.30
CA ALA A 27 16.23 -2.00 -2.37
C ALA A 27 17.56 -1.46 -2.92
N PRO A 28 17.77 -1.49 -4.26
CA PRO A 28 18.99 -0.98 -4.86
C PRO A 28 19.09 0.54 -4.69
N ALA A 29 20.31 1.07 -4.83
CA ALA A 29 20.53 2.52 -4.83
C ALA A 29 19.65 3.21 -5.88
N GLY A 30 19.00 4.31 -5.50
CA GLY A 30 18.08 5.06 -6.36
C GLY A 30 16.63 4.56 -6.37
N MET A 31 16.32 3.46 -5.66
CA MET A 31 14.96 2.96 -5.45
C MET A 31 14.53 3.17 -3.99
N GLU A 32 13.37 3.80 -3.80
CA GLU A 32 12.68 3.89 -2.50
C GLU A 32 11.45 2.98 -2.55
N LEU A 33 11.47 1.89 -1.79
CA LEU A 33 10.32 1.00 -1.65
C LEU A 33 9.57 1.37 -0.37
N ARG A 34 8.30 1.78 -0.49
CA ARG A 34 7.48 2.29 0.61
C ARG A 34 6.29 1.39 0.90
N PRO A 35 6.34 0.56 1.96
CA PRO A 35 5.19 -0.21 2.40
C PRO A 35 4.08 0.71 2.92
N TRP A 36 2.86 0.51 2.45
CA TRP A 36 1.67 1.20 2.94
C TRP A 36 0.92 0.31 3.94
N SER A 37 0.76 0.81 5.17
CA SER A 37 0.09 0.10 6.26
C SER A 37 -1.40 0.41 6.37
N GLY A 38 -1.92 1.36 5.57
CA GLY A 38 -3.29 1.86 5.69
C GLY A 38 -4.36 1.02 5.00
N ILE A 39 -4.07 -0.16 4.44
CA ILE A 39 -5.08 -0.99 3.74
C ILE A 39 -6.17 -1.53 4.67
N GLY A 40 -5.89 -1.67 5.97
CA GLY A 40 -6.88 -2.16 6.93
C GLY A 40 -7.88 -1.12 7.42
N ASP A 41 -7.68 0.15 7.06
CA ASP A 41 -8.43 1.27 7.62
C ASP A 41 -9.64 1.72 6.77
N PRO A 42 -9.62 1.65 5.42
CA PRO A 42 -10.78 1.96 4.61
C PRO A 42 -11.96 1.04 4.91
N THR A 43 -13.14 1.64 5.01
CA THR A 43 -14.40 0.89 4.98
C THR A 43 -14.60 0.26 3.61
N LEU A 44 -15.51 -0.70 3.53
CA LEU A 44 -15.97 -1.23 2.24
C LEU A 44 -16.43 -0.06 1.34
N PHE A 45 -16.17 -0.22 0.04
CA PHE A 45 -16.63 0.73 -0.97
C PHE A 45 -18.15 0.92 -0.86
N ASN A 46 -18.58 2.18 -0.85
CA ASN A 46 -19.98 2.57 -0.87
C ASN A 46 -20.15 3.74 -1.84
N PRO A 47 -20.84 3.57 -2.99
CA PRO A 47 -21.03 4.65 -3.97
C PRO A 47 -21.85 5.82 -3.41
N ASP A 48 -22.67 5.60 -2.37
CA ASP A 48 -23.46 6.67 -1.73
C ASP A 48 -22.60 7.69 -0.99
N HIS A 49 -21.32 7.37 -0.75
CA HIS A 49 -20.39 8.30 -0.12
C HIS A 49 -19.90 9.36 -1.11
N GLU A 50 -20.09 9.23 -2.42
CA GLU A 50 -19.65 10.23 -3.39
C GLU A 50 -20.46 11.54 -3.25
N PRO A 51 -19.80 12.72 -3.23
CA PRO A 51 -18.38 12.98 -3.54
C PRO A 51 -17.43 12.95 -2.33
N HIS A 52 -17.90 12.56 -1.15
CA HIS A 52 -17.12 12.56 0.09
C HIS A 52 -16.21 11.33 0.20
N GLU A 53 -14.98 11.50 -0.27
CA GLU A 53 -13.94 10.47 -0.17
C GLU A 53 -13.40 10.34 1.27
N PRO A 54 -13.32 9.11 1.84
CA PRO A 54 -12.72 8.92 3.16
C PRO A 54 -11.24 9.31 3.17
N GLU A 55 -10.78 9.93 4.26
CA GLU A 55 -9.40 10.45 4.41
C GLU A 55 -8.33 9.40 4.08
N ARG A 56 -8.54 8.14 4.49
CA ARG A 56 -7.60 7.04 4.20
C ARG A 56 -7.53 6.68 2.72
N VAL A 57 -8.63 6.80 1.99
CA VAL A 57 -8.68 6.58 0.55
C VAL A 57 -7.96 7.74 -0.16
N ALA A 58 -8.25 8.99 0.23
CA ALA A 58 -7.56 10.16 -0.29
C ALA A 58 -6.04 10.10 -0.06
N ALA A 59 -5.59 9.64 1.12
CA ALA A 59 -4.17 9.47 1.42
C ALA A 59 -3.52 8.37 0.57
N LEU A 60 -4.23 7.26 0.31
CA LEU A 60 -3.76 6.23 -0.61
C LEU A 60 -3.65 6.77 -2.05
N HIS A 61 -4.65 7.52 -2.52
CA HIS A 61 -4.61 8.16 -3.83
C HIS A 61 -3.43 9.13 -3.97
N ALA A 62 -3.14 9.93 -2.93
CA ALA A 62 -1.99 10.81 -2.92
C ALA A 62 -0.65 10.05 -3.02
N GLU A 63 -0.49 8.93 -2.29
CA GLU A 63 0.72 8.10 -2.37
C GLU A 63 0.85 7.39 -3.73
N VAL A 64 -0.27 6.95 -4.33
CA VAL A 64 -0.29 6.36 -5.68
C VAL A 64 0.10 7.41 -6.72
N ALA A 65 -0.41 8.64 -6.63
CA ALA A 65 -0.15 9.70 -7.59
C ALA A 65 1.32 10.12 -7.67
N VAL A 66 2.09 9.96 -6.58
CA VAL A 66 3.53 10.29 -6.54
C VAL A 66 4.43 9.07 -6.75
N ALA A 67 3.87 7.86 -6.85
CA ALA A 67 4.65 6.65 -7.06
C ALA A 67 4.97 6.43 -8.53
N ASP A 68 6.20 6.03 -8.82
CA ASP A 68 6.63 5.63 -10.16
C ASP A 68 6.13 4.20 -10.51
N ALA A 69 5.91 3.37 -9.49
CA ALA A 69 5.42 2.00 -9.64
C ALA A 69 4.67 1.50 -8.39
N LEU A 70 3.88 0.44 -8.60
CA LEU A 70 3.13 -0.27 -7.56
C LEU A 70 3.60 -1.72 -7.44
N LEU A 71 3.81 -2.18 -6.22
CA LEU A 71 4.06 -3.59 -5.89
C LEU A 71 2.93 -4.10 -4.99
N ALA A 72 2.11 -5.04 -5.47
CA ALA A 72 1.01 -5.60 -4.70
C ALA A 72 1.19 -7.11 -4.47
N LEU A 73 1.20 -7.54 -3.21
CA LEU A 73 1.30 -8.95 -2.83
C LEU A 73 -0.06 -9.48 -2.38
N GLN A 74 -0.78 -10.19 -3.26
CA GLN A 74 -2.11 -10.73 -2.99
C GLN A 74 -2.03 -12.10 -2.32
N SER A 75 -2.85 -12.38 -1.30
CA SER A 75 -3.08 -13.76 -0.86
C SER A 75 -4.18 -14.39 -1.71
N ALA A 76 -3.96 -15.62 -2.17
CA ALA A 76 -4.98 -16.43 -2.82
C ALA A 76 -6.17 -16.73 -1.88
#